data_AF-A0A9X4QKY3-F1
#
_entry.id   AF-A0A9X4QKY3-F1
#
_cell.length_a   1.000
_cell.length_b   1.000
_cell.length_c   1.000
_cell.angle_alpha   90.00
_cell.angle_beta   90.00
_cell.angle_gamma   90.00
#
_symmetry.space_group_name_H-M   'P 1'
#
loop_
_entity.id
_entity.type
_entity.pdbx_description
1 polymer ?
#
loop_
_entity_poly.entity_id
_entity_poly.type
_entity_poly.pdbx_seq_one_letter_code
_entity_poly.pdbx_strand_id
1 'polypeptide(L)'
;MVIQVSAYDAWLEGQFALDGRLGIPLPRFGVPWEEMNALKRAGVVERWELIRGRIPDAILAREAEIRRLLAELFEEVDFVRCCALNEEIAEAASVIHDLQIWYRTQQDLEEENIKRHG
;
A
#
# COMPACT_ATOMS: atom_id res chain seq x y z
N MET A 1 -1.31 28.44 12.79
CA MET A 1 -1.52 28.55 11.34
C MET A 1 -2.60 27.55 10.98
N VAL A 2 -3.83 28.02 10.75
CA VAL A 2 -4.98 27.15 10.48
C VAL A 2 -4.88 26.70 9.02
N ILE A 3 -4.82 25.39 8.78
CA ILE A 3 -4.82 24.85 7.41
C ILE A 3 -6.22 25.09 6.85
N GLN A 4 -6.35 26.04 5.93
CA GLN A 4 -7.53 26.14 5.06
C GLN A 4 -7.45 24.96 4.08
N VAL A 5 -8.07 23.84 4.43
CA VAL A 5 -8.25 22.71 3.51
C VAL A 5 -9.26 23.15 2.45
N SER A 6 -8.87 23.20 1.18
CA SER A 6 -9.79 23.50 0.09
C SER A 6 -10.83 22.38 -0.02
N ALA A 7 -12.04 22.67 -0.51
CA ALA A 7 -13.03 21.64 -0.84
C ALA A 7 -12.48 20.59 -1.81
N TYR A 8 -11.50 20.98 -2.64
CA TYR A 8 -10.76 20.07 -3.52
C TYR A 8 -9.87 19.09 -2.74
N ASP A 9 -9.10 19.57 -1.77
CA ASP A 9 -8.19 18.74 -0.97
C ASP A 9 -8.97 17.74 -0.11
N ALA A 10 -10.07 18.20 0.49
CA ALA A 10 -10.96 17.32 1.26
C ALA A 10 -11.60 16.24 0.38
N TRP A 11 -12.01 16.61 -0.84
CA TRP A 11 -12.53 15.66 -1.82
C TRP A 11 -11.46 14.63 -2.23
N LEU A 12 -10.22 15.09 -2.46
CA LEU A 12 -9.10 14.26 -2.89
C LEU A 12 -8.70 13.24 -1.82
N GLU A 13 -8.54 13.67 -0.56
CA GLU A 13 -8.26 12.75 0.55
C GLU A 13 -9.41 11.76 0.76
N GLY A 14 -10.67 12.19 0.52
CA GLY A 14 -11.83 11.32 0.56
C GLY A 14 -11.88 10.22 -0.52
N GLN A 15 -10.98 10.24 -1.52
CA GLN A 15 -10.85 9.17 -2.51
C GLN A 15 -9.92 8.03 -2.07
N PHE A 16 -9.36 8.11 -0.86
CA PHE A 16 -8.47 7.09 -0.31
C PHE A 16 -8.94 6.67 1.08
N ALA A 17 -8.73 5.41 1.43
CA ALA A 17 -9.02 4.89 2.76
C ALA A 17 -7.82 4.11 3.28
N LEU A 18 -7.42 4.37 4.53
CA LEU A 18 -6.35 3.61 5.18
C LEU A 18 -6.75 2.13 5.25
N ASP A 19 -5.93 1.28 4.64
CA ASP A 19 -6.03 -0.15 4.81
C ASP A 19 -5.32 -0.53 6.12
N GLY A 20 -6.07 -1.08 7.08
CA GLY A 20 -5.54 -1.40 8.40
C GLY A 20 -4.48 -2.51 8.39
N ARG A 21 -4.50 -3.39 7.37
CA ARG A 21 -3.56 -4.50 7.25
C ARG A 21 -2.27 -4.05 6.57
N LEU A 22 -2.38 -3.30 5.47
CA LEU A 22 -1.23 -2.80 4.70
C LEU A 22 -0.59 -1.55 5.31
N GLY A 23 -1.33 -0.79 6.12
CA GLY A 23 -0.85 0.44 6.74
C GLY A 23 -0.68 1.62 5.77
N ILE A 24 -1.27 1.53 4.57
CA ILE A 24 -1.26 2.59 3.55
C ILE A 24 -2.67 2.96 3.10
N PRO A 25 -2.93 4.21 2.68
CA PRO A 25 -4.19 4.57 2.05
C PRO A 25 -4.33 3.90 0.68
N LEU A 26 -5.41 3.17 0.43
CA LEU A 26 -5.73 2.58 -0.87
C LEU A 26 -6.82 3.39 -1.59
N PRO A 27 -6.83 3.41 -2.93
CA PRO A 27 -7.90 4.04 -3.70
C PRO A 27 -9.26 3.45 -3.33
N ARG A 28 -10.20 4.33 -2.95
CA ARG A 28 -11.60 4.00 -2.68
C ARG A 28 -12.46 5.14 -3.23
N PHE A 29 -12.78 5.05 -4.51
CA PHE A 29 -13.49 6.13 -5.19
C PHE A 29 -14.96 6.19 -4.76
N GLY A 30 -15.40 7.39 -4.39
CA GLY A 30 -16.81 7.65 -4.07
C GLY A 30 -17.68 7.84 -5.32
N VAL A 31 -17.04 8.02 -6.49
CA VAL A 31 -17.69 8.15 -7.80
C VAL A 31 -16.95 7.29 -8.83
N PRO A 32 -17.62 6.81 -9.89
CA PRO A 32 -16.95 6.10 -10.97
C PRO A 32 -15.79 6.93 -11.57
N TRP A 33 -14.69 6.26 -11.91
CA TRP A 33 -13.49 6.90 -12.50
C TRP A 33 -13.81 7.69 -13.78
N GLU A 34 -14.70 7.15 -14.62
CA GLU A 34 -15.11 7.76 -15.89
C GLU A 34 -15.89 9.07 -15.71
N GLU A 35 -16.55 9.23 -14.56
CA GLU A 35 -17.31 10.45 -14.23
C GLU A 35 -16.41 11.56 -13.65
N MET A 36 -15.15 11.25 -13.30
CA MET A 36 -14.20 12.24 -12.85
C MET A 36 -13.71 13.08 -14.03
N ASN A 37 -13.65 14.40 -13.88
CA ASN A 37 -13.01 15.23 -14.90
C ASN A 37 -11.48 15.03 -14.90
N ALA A 38 -10.81 15.53 -15.95
CA ALA A 38 -9.36 15.34 -16.13
C ALA A 38 -8.54 15.88 -14.94
N LEU A 39 -8.91 17.02 -14.37
CA LEU A 39 -8.23 17.61 -13.21
C LEU A 39 -8.30 16.69 -11.98
N LYS A 40 -9.49 16.16 -11.70
CA LYS A 40 -9.74 15.21 -10.60
C LYS A 40 -8.96 13.91 -10.77
N ARG A 41 -8.96 13.34 -11.98
CA ARG A 41 -8.17 12.13 -12.28
C ARG A 41 -6.68 12.38 -12.09
N ALA A 42 -6.16 13.50 -12.60
CA ALA A 42 -4.76 13.86 -12.44
C ALA A 42 -4.36 13.99 -10.97
N GLY A 43 -5.19 14.66 -10.15
CA GLY A 43 -4.94 14.78 -8.71
C GLY A 43 -4.95 13.43 -7.98
N VAL A 44 -5.87 12.53 -8.34
CA VAL A 44 -5.90 11.17 -7.76
C VAL A 44 -4.66 10.37 -8.14
N VAL A 45 -4.22 10.43 -9.40
CA VAL A 45 -2.97 9.76 -9.85
C VAL A 45 -1.77 10.32 -9.08
N GLU A 46 -1.61 11.65 -9.04
CA GLU A 46 -0.51 12.30 -8.31
C GLU A 46 -0.50 11.92 -6.83
N ARG A 47 -1.68 11.91 -6.19
CA ARG A 47 -1.79 11.51 -4.79
C ARG A 47 -1.43 10.04 -4.58
N TRP A 48 -1.85 9.19 -5.50
CA TRP A 48 -1.53 7.77 -5.47
C TRP A 48 -0.02 7.53 -5.61
N GLU A 49 0.67 8.29 -6.48
CA GLU A 49 2.13 8.22 -6.61
C GLU A 49 2.85 8.54 -5.31
N LEU A 50 2.42 9.58 -4.61
CA LEU A 50 2.99 9.94 -3.32
C LEU A 50 2.79 8.83 -2.27
N ILE A 51 1.65 8.14 -2.31
CA ILE A 51 1.38 7.01 -1.42
C ILE A 51 2.26 5.81 -1.81
N ARG A 52 2.32 5.47 -3.10
CA ARG A 52 3.11 4.35 -3.61
C ARG A 52 4.60 4.52 -3.38
N GLY A 53 5.11 5.75 -3.44
CA GLY A 53 6.49 6.06 -3.10
C GLY A 53 6.89 5.64 -1.68
N ARG A 54 5.92 5.41 -0.78
CA ARG A 54 6.15 4.95 0.61
C ARG A 54 6.02 3.44 0.78
N ILE A 55 5.58 2.71 -0.24
CA ILE A 55 5.47 1.24 -0.17
C ILE A 55 6.82 0.57 0.10
N PRO A 56 7.95 0.99 -0.50
CA PRO A 56 9.26 0.41 -0.18
C PRO A 56 9.59 0.52 1.31
N ASP A 57 9.32 1.66 1.95
CA ASP A 57 9.55 1.84 3.39
C ASP A 57 8.65 0.92 4.23
N ALA A 58 7.38 0.75 3.83
CA ALA A 58 6.46 -0.17 4.49
C ALA A 58 6.93 -1.63 4.39
N ILE A 59 7.46 -2.05 3.23
CA ILE A 59 8.04 -3.38 3.03
C ILE A 59 9.27 -3.56 3.95
N LEU A 60 10.19 -2.59 3.97
CA LEU A 60 11.38 -2.65 4.82
C LEU A 60 11.03 -2.80 6.31
N ALA A 61 9.98 -2.11 6.77
CA ALA A 61 9.48 -2.26 8.14
C ALA A 61 8.96 -3.67 8.42
N ARG A 62 8.20 -4.28 7.50
CA ARG A 62 7.70 -5.66 7.63
C ARG A 62 8.82 -6.70 7.56
N GLU A 63 9.83 -6.48 6.73
CA GLU A 63 11.01 -7.35 6.71
C GLU A 63 11.80 -7.28 8.03
N ALA A 64 11.89 -6.10 8.66
CA ALA A 64 12.52 -5.98 9.97
C ALA A 64 11.72 -6.72 11.05
N GLU A 65 10.39 -6.68 10.98
CA GLU A 65 9.50 -7.46 11.84
C GLU A 65 9.71 -8.98 11.64
N ILE A 66 9.75 -9.46 10.39
CA ILE A 66 10.04 -10.87 10.08
C ILE A 66 11.40 -11.28 10.65
N ARG A 67 12.45 -10.46 10.49
CA ARG A 67 13.78 -10.75 11.05
C ARG A 67 13.74 -10.90 12.57
N ARG A 68 12.98 -10.05 13.27
CA ARG A 68 12.80 -10.15 14.73
C ARG A 68 12.07 -11.44 15.11
N LEU A 69 10.96 -11.76 14.43
CA LEU A 69 10.16 -12.96 14.69
C LEU A 69 10.94 -14.25 14.43
N LEU A 70 11.75 -14.28 13.36
CA LEU A 70 12.63 -15.41 13.05
C LEU A 70 13.70 -15.62 14.12
N ALA A 71 14.28 -14.54 14.67
CA ALA A 71 15.24 -14.64 15.76
C ALA A 71 14.59 -15.18 17.04
N GLU A 72 13.35 -14.78 17.34
CA GLU A 72 12.57 -15.30 18.46
C GLU A 72 12.26 -16.79 18.26
N LEU A 73 11.77 -17.17 17.07
CA LEU A 73 11.45 -18.55 16.72
C LEU A 73 12.67 -19.48 16.82
N PHE A 74 13.87 -18.98 16.53
CA PHE A 74 15.10 -19.78 16.58
C PHE A 74 15.47 -20.22 18.01
N GLU A 75 15.15 -19.41 19.01
CA GLU A 75 15.44 -19.71 20.43
C GLU A 75 14.24 -20.36 21.14
N GLU A 76 13.07 -20.37 20.51
CA GLU A 76 11.82 -20.85 21.13
C GLU A 76 11.72 -22.37 21.16
N VAL A 77 11.28 -22.90 22.30
CA VAL A 77 11.14 -24.35 22.55
C VAL A 77 9.69 -24.76 22.77
N ASP A 78 8.80 -23.81 23.09
CA ASP A 78 7.37 -24.07 23.21
C ASP A 78 6.73 -24.22 21.81
N PHE A 79 6.19 -25.40 21.54
CA PHE A 79 5.59 -25.73 20.24
C PHE A 79 4.43 -24.79 19.88
N VAL A 80 3.58 -24.42 20.84
CA VAL A 80 2.43 -23.54 20.60
C VAL A 80 2.92 -22.14 20.23
N ARG A 81 3.96 -21.64 20.91
CA ARG A 81 4.58 -20.36 20.57
C ARG A 81 5.27 -20.41 19.21
N CYS A 82 5.94 -21.50 18.87
CA CYS A 82 6.52 -21.69 17.54
C CYS A 82 5.47 -21.64 16.42
N CYS A 83 4.29 -22.26 16.62
CA CYS A 83 3.19 -22.15 15.66
C CYS A 83 2.71 -20.70 15.51
N ALA A 84 2.48 -19.99 16.62
CA ALA A 84 2.05 -18.59 16.60
C ALA A 84 3.07 -17.69 15.88
N LEU A 85 4.36 -17.86 16.16
CA LEU A 85 5.42 -17.11 15.48
C LEU A 85 5.46 -17.38 13.97
N ASN A 86 5.25 -18.62 13.53
CA ASN A 86 5.14 -18.93 12.11
C ASN A 86 3.92 -18.29 11.45
N GLU A 87 2.78 -18.23 12.14
CA GLU A 87 1.59 -17.51 11.67
C GLU A 87 1.85 -16.01 11.55
N GLU A 88 2.50 -15.39 12.54
CA GLU A 88 2.89 -13.98 12.50
C GLU A 88 3.86 -13.68 11.33
N ILE A 89 4.84 -14.55 11.08
CA ILE A 89 5.77 -14.43 9.95
C ILE A 89 5.02 -14.56 8.61
N ALA A 90 4.12 -15.54 8.49
CA ALA A 90 3.33 -15.76 7.29
C ALA A 90 2.41 -14.58 6.99
N GLU A 91 1.78 -13.99 8.00
CA GLU A 91 0.95 -12.79 7.85
C GLU A 91 1.80 -11.59 7.38
N ALA A 92 2.96 -11.34 8.01
CA ALA A 92 3.85 -10.27 7.59
C ALA A 92 4.33 -10.46 6.13
N ALA A 93 4.63 -11.69 5.72
CA ALA A 93 4.99 -12.00 4.33
C ALA A 93 3.81 -11.80 3.35
N SER A 94 2.58 -12.15 3.75
CA SER A 94 1.39 -11.87 2.95
C SER A 94 1.22 -10.36 2.75
N VAL A 95 1.40 -9.55 3.79
CA VAL A 95 1.33 -8.08 3.68
C VAL A 95 2.37 -7.55 2.69
N ILE A 96 3.61 -8.05 2.75
CA ILE A 96 4.66 -7.68 1.78
C ILE A 96 4.22 -8.02 0.36
N HIS A 97 3.65 -9.21 0.13
CA HIS A 97 3.18 -9.62 -1.18
C HIS A 97 2.12 -8.67 -1.74
N ASP A 98 1.14 -8.29 -0.93
CA ASP A 98 0.08 -7.37 -1.32
C ASP A 98 0.61 -5.96 -1.60
N LEU A 99 1.54 -5.48 -0.77
CA LEU A 99 2.25 -4.22 -1.01
C LEU A 99 3.01 -4.24 -2.34
N GLN A 100 3.68 -5.34 -2.69
CA GLN A 100 4.37 -5.50 -3.97
C GLN A 100 3.41 -5.54 -5.17
N ILE A 101 2.20 -6.09 -5.02
CA ILE A 101 1.16 -6.00 -6.06
C ILE A 101 0.81 -4.54 -6.31
N TRP A 102 0.48 -3.78 -5.26
CA TRP A 102 0.11 -2.36 -5.36
C TRP A 102 1.23 -1.48 -5.90
N TYR A 103 2.48 -1.78 -5.53
CA TYR A 103 3.65 -1.07 -6.06
C TYR A 103 3.78 -1.25 -7.59
N ARG A 104 3.44 -2.43 -8.12
CA ARG A 104 3.55 -2.75 -9.55
C ARG A 104 2.33 -2.36 -10.39
N THR A 105 1.14 -2.19 -9.81
CA THR A 105 -0.11 -1.95 -10.56
C THR A 105 -0.06 -0.79 -11.57
N GLN A 106 0.79 0.23 -11.40
CA GLN A 106 0.98 1.27 -12.43
C GLN A 106 2.07 0.97 -13.45
N GLN A 107 3.09 0.19 -13.09
CA GLN A 107 4.12 -0.22 -14.05
C GLN A 107 3.50 -1.04 -15.18
N ASP A 108 2.52 -1.90 -14.87
CA ASP A 108 1.79 -2.67 -15.89
C ASP A 108 0.97 -1.76 -16.83
N LEU A 109 0.38 -0.68 -16.31
CA LEU A 109 -0.35 0.31 -17.10
C LEU A 109 0.58 1.13 -18.02
N GLU A 110 1.79 1.44 -17.56
CA GLU A 110 2.81 2.16 -18.36
C GLU A 110 3.43 1.23 -19.42
N GLU A 111 3.77 -0.02 -19.07
CA GLU A 111 4.35 -1.01 -20.00
C GLU A 111 3.37 -1.43 -21.10
N GLU A 112 2.08 -1.60 -20.79
CA GLU A 112 1.06 -1.92 -21.79
C GLU A 112 0.87 -0.76 -22.80
N ASN A 113 0.98 0.50 -22.34
CA ASN A 113 0.93 1.67 -23.20
C ASN A 113 2.17 1.80 -24.11
N ILE A 114 3.35 1.39 -23.63
CA ILE A 114 4.59 1.36 -24.44
C ILE A 114 4.53 0.27 -25.51
N LYS A 115 4.07 -0.95 -25.18
CA LYS A 115 3.98 -2.08 -26.13
C LYS A 115 2.96 -1.86 -27.25
N ARG A 116 1.93 -1.03 -27.03
CA ARG A 116 0.89 -0.72 -28.03
C ARG A 116 1.27 0.39 -29.02
N HIS A 117 2.33 1.14 -28.75
CA HIS A 117 2.81 2.23 -29.60
C HIS A 117 4.24 1.99 -30.15
N GLY A 118 4.76 0.76 -30.03
CA GLY A 118 6.06 0.32 -30.56
C GLY A 118 5.93 -0.52 -31.82
#